data_AF-A0A2G4E8L1-F1
#
_entry.id   AF-A0A2G4E8L1-F1
#
_cell.length_a   1.000
_cell.length_b   1.000
_cell.length_c   1.000
_cell.angle_alpha   90.00
_cell.angle_beta   90.00
_cell.angle_gamma   90.00
#
_symmetry.space_group_name_H-M   'P 1'
#
loop_
_entity.id
_entity.type
_entity.pdbx_description
1 polymer ?
#
loop_
_entity_poly.entity_id
_entity_poly.type
_entity_poly.pdbx_seq_one_letter_code
_entity_poly.pdbx_strand_id
1 'polypeptide(L)'
;DLTTEGGWAVVSQDKFSKGNAERQAFRECGLPVFCLARQWGQTSYWSKAENLVRWWPAIIRQAELISGGAAFKVVWKFSAPGKFEQLKM
;
A
#
# COMPACT_ATOMS: atom_id res chain seq x y z
N ASP A 1 -11.19 -9.74 -14.62
CA ASP A 1 -10.69 -8.43 -14.16
C ASP A 1 -10.38 -8.61 -12.68
N LEU A 2 -9.21 -8.16 -12.20
CA LEU A 2 -8.74 -8.45 -10.84
C LEU A 2 -9.72 -7.93 -9.78
N THR A 3 -10.44 -6.87 -10.10
CA THR A 3 -11.47 -6.27 -9.24
C THR A 3 -12.67 -7.20 -9.02
N THR A 4 -13.05 -7.99 -10.03
CA THR A 4 -14.19 -8.91 -9.99
C THR A 4 -13.84 -10.24 -9.35
N GLU A 5 -12.57 -10.62 -9.36
CA GLU A 5 -12.07 -11.79 -8.62
C GLU A 5 -12.02 -11.54 -7.11
N GLY A 6 -11.73 -10.30 -6.69
CA GLY A 6 -11.62 -9.92 -5.29
C GLY A 6 -10.36 -10.49 -4.60
N GLY A 7 -10.07 -10.01 -3.39
CA GLY A 7 -8.90 -10.46 -2.61
C GLY A 7 -7.55 -9.97 -3.12
N TRP A 8 -7.53 -9.11 -4.15
CA TRP A 8 -6.32 -8.50 -4.68
C TRP A 8 -5.98 -7.19 -3.96
N ALA A 9 -4.68 -6.95 -3.76
CA ALA A 9 -4.16 -5.69 -3.23
C ALA A 9 -2.85 -5.33 -3.96
N VAL A 10 -2.57 -4.03 -4.06
CA VAL A 10 -1.36 -3.51 -4.71
C VAL A 10 -0.39 -3.02 -3.64
N VAL A 11 0.88 -3.43 -3.71
CA VAL A 11 1.97 -2.84 -2.92
C VAL A 11 2.97 -2.21 -3.88
N SER A 12 3.20 -0.91 -3.75
CA SER A 12 4.03 -0.15 -4.69
C SER A 12 5.00 0.78 -3.98
N GLN A 13 6.17 0.97 -4.56
CA GLN A 13 7.11 2.01 -4.12
C GLN A 13 6.82 3.38 -4.77
N ASP A 14 5.97 3.41 -5.80
CA ASP A 14 5.48 4.66 -6.35
C ASP A 14 4.45 5.29 -5.40
N LYS A 15 4.46 6.61 -5.34
CA LYS A 15 3.53 7.41 -4.54
C LYS A 15 2.23 7.67 -5.29
N PHE A 16 2.22 7.53 -6.61
CA PHE A 16 1.08 7.82 -7.46
C PHE A 16 0.47 9.21 -7.19
N SER A 17 1.36 10.15 -6.88
CA SER A 17 1.01 11.50 -6.45
C SER A 17 1.18 12.51 -7.57
N LYS A 18 1.53 12.08 -8.80
CA LYS A 18 2.02 12.97 -9.86
C LYS A 18 0.93 13.50 -10.78
N GLY A 19 -0.34 13.15 -10.59
CA GLY A 19 -1.42 13.79 -11.33
C GLY A 19 -2.82 13.32 -10.97
N ASN A 20 -3.81 14.01 -11.52
CA ASN A 20 -5.23 13.66 -11.36
C ASN A 20 -5.55 12.30 -11.98
N ALA A 21 -4.88 11.93 -13.08
CA ALA A 21 -5.10 10.68 -13.80
C ALA A 21 -4.70 9.43 -12.98
N GLU A 22 -3.55 9.48 -12.29
CA GLU A 22 -3.13 8.37 -11.42
C GLU A 22 -4.11 8.19 -10.26
N ARG A 23 -4.49 9.29 -9.59
CA ARG A 23 -5.49 9.26 -8.50
C ARG A 23 -6.83 8.73 -8.98
N GLN A 24 -7.27 9.14 -10.16
CA GLN A 24 -8.51 8.65 -10.76
C GLN A 24 -8.42 7.14 -11.05
N ALA A 25 -7.32 6.66 -11.64
CA ALA A 25 -7.11 5.24 -11.87
C ALA A 25 -7.16 4.41 -10.56
N PHE A 26 -6.67 4.95 -9.43
CA PHE A 26 -6.81 4.28 -8.13
C PHE A 26 -8.24 4.27 -7.59
N ARG A 27 -8.97 5.38 -7.75
CA ARG A 27 -10.38 5.40 -7.37
C ARG A 27 -11.21 4.42 -8.21
N GLU A 28 -10.89 4.34 -9.50
CA GLU A 28 -11.62 3.50 -10.46
C GLU A 28 -11.24 2.02 -10.37
N CYS A 29 -10.00 1.68 -10.00
CA CYS A 29 -9.61 0.27 -9.88
C CYS A 29 -10.23 -0.44 -8.68
N GLY A 30 -10.71 0.28 -7.67
CA GLY A 30 -11.43 -0.33 -6.54
C GLY A 30 -10.60 -1.27 -5.66
N LEU A 31 -9.28 -1.34 -5.86
CA LEU A 31 -8.38 -2.21 -5.10
C LEU A 31 -7.75 -1.47 -3.91
N PRO A 32 -7.48 -2.15 -2.78
CA PRO A 32 -6.61 -1.63 -1.73
C PRO A 32 -5.18 -1.43 -2.26
N VAL A 33 -4.61 -0.26 -2.01
CA VAL A 33 -3.26 0.10 -2.47
C VAL A 33 -2.39 0.55 -1.30
N PHE A 34 -1.19 0.00 -1.22
CA PHE A 34 -0.20 0.28 -0.20
C PHE A 34 1.04 0.91 -0.84
N CYS A 35 1.22 2.21 -0.62
CA CYS A 35 2.34 2.99 -1.14
C CYS A 35 3.46 3.05 -0.09
N LEU A 36 4.64 2.55 -0.42
CA LEU A 36 5.81 2.62 0.43
C LEU A 36 6.32 4.07 0.51
N ALA A 37 6.57 4.55 1.73
CA ALA A 37 7.09 5.89 1.95
C ALA A 37 8.50 6.08 1.36
N ARG A 38 8.91 7.33 1.12
CA ARG A 38 10.22 7.67 0.50
C ARG A 38 11.41 7.01 1.21
N GLN A 39 11.33 6.81 2.52
CA GLN A 39 12.39 6.19 3.33
C GLN A 39 12.74 4.77 2.86
N TRP A 40 11.79 4.01 2.33
CA TRP A 40 12.02 2.68 1.77
C TRP A 40 12.99 2.71 0.59
N GLY A 41 13.04 3.80 -0.19
CA GLY A 41 13.96 3.94 -1.31
C GLY A 41 15.41 4.23 -0.93
N GLN A 42 15.67 4.51 0.35
CA GLN A 42 17.00 4.83 0.86
C GLN A 42 17.69 3.63 1.53
N THR A 43 17.02 2.48 1.58
CA THR A 43 17.53 1.28 2.27
C THR A 43 17.99 0.22 1.27
N SER A 44 18.93 -0.62 1.71
CA SER A 44 19.44 -1.72 0.92
C SER A 44 18.33 -2.73 0.59
N TYR A 45 18.54 -3.50 -0.47
CA TYR A 45 17.58 -4.51 -0.92
C TYR A 45 17.16 -5.48 0.21
N TRP A 46 18.12 -6.01 0.96
CA TRP A 46 17.86 -6.99 2.02
C TRP A 46 17.12 -6.39 3.21
N SER A 47 17.51 -5.19 3.67
CA SER A 47 16.79 -4.51 4.74
C SER A 47 15.36 -4.18 4.33
N LYS A 48 15.15 -3.83 3.05
CA LYS A 48 13.82 -3.59 2.49
C LYS A 48 12.96 -4.86 2.53
N ALA A 49 13.50 -5.99 2.06
CA ALA A 49 12.80 -7.27 2.05
C ALA A 49 12.43 -7.72 3.47
N GLU A 50 13.39 -7.69 4.40
CA GLU A 50 13.15 -8.03 5.80
C GLU A 50 12.00 -7.20 6.39
N ASN A 51 12.04 -5.89 6.19
CA ASN A 51 11.05 -5.00 6.75
C ASN A 51 9.68 -5.14 6.06
N LEU A 52 9.65 -5.48 4.77
CA LEU A 52 8.40 -5.82 4.07
C LEU A 52 7.75 -7.06 4.68
N VAL A 53 8.54 -8.09 5.01
CA VAL A 53 8.06 -9.30 5.70
C VAL A 53 7.49 -8.94 7.08
N ARG A 54 8.13 -8.02 7.83
CA ARG A 54 7.60 -7.52 9.12
C ARG A 54 6.25 -6.81 8.95
N TRP A 55 6.08 -6.06 7.87
CA TRP A 55 4.82 -5.35 7.56
C TRP A 55 3.73 -6.26 7.00
N TRP A 56 4.10 -7.40 6.41
CA TRP A 56 3.18 -8.26 5.65
C TRP A 56 1.90 -8.65 6.41
N PRO A 57 1.94 -9.07 7.69
CA PRO A 57 0.72 -9.40 8.42
C PRO A 57 -0.24 -8.22 8.60
N ALA A 58 0.28 -6.99 8.70
CA ALA A 58 -0.56 -5.80 8.77
C ALA A 58 -1.18 -5.46 7.42
N ILE A 59 -0.43 -5.62 6.33
CA ILE A 59 -0.89 -5.38 4.96
C ILE A 59 -2.04 -6.33 4.61
N ILE A 60 -1.87 -7.63 4.85
CA ILE A 60 -2.90 -8.65 4.57
C ILE A 60 -4.18 -8.34 5.35
N ARG A 61 -4.08 -8.14 6.68
CA ARG A 61 -5.25 -7.81 7.52
C ARG A 61 -5.95 -6.54 7.04
N GLN A 62 -5.20 -5.51 6.67
CA GLN A 62 -5.80 -4.26 6.18
C GLN A 62 -6.46 -4.44 4.81
N ALA A 63 -5.87 -5.26 3.92
CA ALA A 63 -6.46 -5.56 2.62
C ALA A 63 -7.79 -6.32 2.76
N GLU A 64 -7.87 -7.28 3.70
CA GLU A 64 -9.08 -8.06 3.99
C GLU A 64 -10.21 -7.20 4.59
N LEU A 65 -9.87 -6.15 5.34
CA LEU A 65 -10.86 -5.25 5.98
C LEU A 65 -11.45 -4.21 5.03
N ILE A 66 -10.82 -3.96 3.89
CA ILE A 66 -11.26 -2.92 2.96
C ILE A 66 -12.08 -3.51 1.83
N SER A 67 -13.33 -3.06 1.74
CA SER A 67 -14.20 -3.24 0.57
C SER A 67 -14.24 -1.93 -0.21
N GLY A 68 -13.40 -1.79 -1.24
CA GLY A 68 -13.36 -0.62 -2.14
C GLY A 68 -11.96 -0.01 -2.36
N GLY A 69 -11.86 0.96 -3.26
CA GLY A 69 -10.60 1.64 -3.58
C GLY A 69 -10.13 2.54 -2.45
N ALA A 70 -9.08 2.13 -1.75
CA ALA A 70 -8.44 2.92 -0.69
C ALA A 70 -6.93 2.84 -0.82
N ALA A 71 -6.25 3.94 -0.51
CA ALA A 71 -4.79 4.00 -0.55
C ALA A 71 -4.20 4.30 0.83
N PHE A 72 -3.12 3.59 1.15
CA PHE A 72 -2.46 3.61 2.44
C PHE A 72 -0.97 3.87 2.26
N LYS A 73 -0.39 4.71 3.12
CA LYS A 73 1.05 4.91 3.20
C LYS A 73 1.65 3.94 4.21
N VAL A 74 2.64 3.18 3.77
CA VAL A 74 3.44 2.28 4.61
C VAL A 74 4.74 2.98 4.98
N VAL A 75 4.88 3.38 6.24
CA VAL A 75 6.10 4.01 6.74
C VAL A 75 7.21 2.98 6.93
N TRP A 76 8.48 3.41 6.90
CA TRP A 76 9.60 2.50 7.08
C TRP A 76 9.58 1.83 8.45
N LYS A 77 9.47 2.61 9.54
CA LYS A 77 9.52 2.05 10.89
C LYS A 77 8.24 1.26 11.18
N PHE A 78 8.37 -0.05 11.34
CA PHE A 78 7.28 -0.89 11.82
C PHE A 78 7.08 -0.69 13.32
N SER A 79 5.82 -0.48 13.73
CA SER A 79 5.38 -0.55 15.13
C SER A 79 4.15 -1.43 15.20
N ALA A 80 4.16 -2.48 16.02
CA ALA A 80 3.03 -3.37 16.17
C ALA A 80 1.78 -2.59 16.65
N PRO A 81 0.59 -2.84 16.08
CA PRO A 81 0.24 -3.92 15.14
C PRO A 81 0.47 -3.61 13.64
N GLY A 82 1.09 -2.47 13.31
CA GLY A 82 1.23 -1.91 11.97
C GLY A 82 0.19 -0.81 11.77
N LYS A 83 0.61 0.46 11.81
CA LYS A 83 -0.28 1.62 11.64
C LYS A 83 -0.08 2.25 10.27
N PHE A 84 -1.16 2.27 9.48
CA PHE A 84 -1.19 2.90 8.17
C PHE A 84 -1.69 4.35 8.27
N GLU A 85 -1.20 5.21 7.38
CA GLU A 85 -1.82 6.52 7.13
C GLU A 85 -2.63 6.42 5.85
N GLN A 86 -3.94 6.63 5.93
CA GLN A 86 -4.78 6.65 4.73
C GLN A 86 -4.50 7.93 3.93
N LEU A 87 -4.22 7.75 2.65
CA LEU A 87 -4.00 8.86 1.73
C LEU A 87 -5.35 9.43 1.32
N LYS A 88 -5.48 10.77 1.39
CA LYS A 88 -6.63 11.47 0.79
C LYS A 88 -6.44 11.45 -0.72
N MET A 89 -7.30 10.72 -1.42
CA MET A 89 -7.31 10.65 -2.89
C MET A 89 -8.43 11.48 -3.49
#